data_AF-A0AAV4KFN8-F1
#
_entry.id   AF-A0AAV4KFN8-F1
#
_cell.length_a   1.000
_cell.length_b   1.000
_cell.length_c   1.000
_cell.angle_alpha   90.00
_cell.angle_beta   90.00
_cell.angle_gamma   90.00
#
_symmetry.space_group_name_H-M   'P 1'
#
loop_
_entity.id
_entity.type
_entity.pdbx_description
1 polymer ?
#
loop_
_entity_poly.entity_id
_entity_poly.type
_entity_poly.pdbx_seq_one_letter_code
_entity_poly.pdbx_strand_id
1 'polypeptide(L)'
;MTPLTCGDAKQSDLGSDWNRVRSTRDSSETAPCLLSAGQRRSRPYYFAEVRRPGEPSLVIPLAYKGNHSDSATSAEQPASASAHAEAVHIGRWSETPGLLFSTQLPTDGGTMTVHALQAPGSGGRSYPAEGREANLDAKPAQENVMSDIRPPTEGPVAPEPVRGRHVQPKDYAWFRGSPARTTAAGLMAFAGSGHATARHLTDRQGRKRFTGLEHAADMSIQDAAHVLFGNEYIGAGHVFRLNGPRVEAFSGMDEDVFRLLARGDVEEYRALVHASRHVRPRLTFDEDWGGPVSVHADGSVFALRLLPEQDRDAMPRLRGA
;
A
#
# COMPACT_ATOMS: atom_id res chain seq x y z
N MET A 1 50.84 -26.79 33.05
CA MET A 1 50.46 -26.45 31.65
C MET A 1 49.51 -25.26 31.67
N THR A 2 50.15 -24.11 31.72
CA THR A 2 49.82 -22.67 31.58
C THR A 2 51.14 -22.02 32.09
N PRO A 3 51.64 -20.85 31.64
CA PRO A 3 50.88 -19.63 31.28
C PRO A 3 51.57 -18.68 30.24
N LEU A 4 51.06 -17.43 30.08
CA LEU A 4 51.72 -16.17 29.60
C LEU A 4 52.17 -16.10 28.10
N THR A 5 52.19 -15.01 27.32
CA THR A 5 52.20 -13.53 27.45
C THR A 5 51.95 -12.92 26.04
N CYS A 6 51.19 -11.83 25.89
CA CYS A 6 51.60 -10.40 25.85
C CYS A 6 52.30 -9.93 24.55
N GLY A 7 51.79 -8.84 23.96
CA GLY A 7 52.35 -8.16 22.78
C GLY A 7 51.49 -6.96 22.34
N ASP A 8 51.68 -5.84 23.04
CA ASP A 8 50.99 -4.55 22.97
C ASP A 8 51.23 -3.67 21.71
N ALA A 9 50.24 -2.79 21.51
CA ALA A 9 50.31 -1.34 21.20
C ALA A 9 50.81 -0.79 19.84
N LYS A 10 49.90 -0.07 19.15
CA LYS A 10 49.80 1.41 19.00
C LYS A 10 48.51 1.70 18.19
N GLN A 11 47.43 2.30 18.69
CA GLN A 11 47.16 3.61 19.32
C GLN A 11 47.46 4.84 18.45
N SER A 12 46.39 5.37 17.84
CA SER A 12 46.03 6.80 17.74
C SER A 12 44.53 6.82 17.38
N ASP A 13 43.60 6.85 18.34
CA ASP A 13 43.05 8.02 19.04
C ASP A 13 42.75 9.24 18.16
N LEU A 14 41.45 9.52 18.01
CA LEU A 14 40.74 10.79 18.29
C LEU A 14 39.27 10.60 17.85
N GLY A 15 38.37 10.19 18.76
CA GLY A 15 37.38 11.05 19.46
C GLY A 15 36.02 10.96 18.74
N SER A 16 34.84 10.82 19.35
CA SER A 16 34.33 11.03 20.71
C SER A 16 32.92 10.38 20.75
N ASP A 17 32.61 9.45 21.65
CA ASP A 17 32.11 9.65 23.02
C ASP A 17 30.66 10.14 23.11
N TRP A 18 29.70 9.21 23.13
CA TRP A 18 28.37 9.36 23.75
C TRP A 18 27.79 7.98 24.10
N ASN A 19 28.20 7.38 25.23
CA ASN A 19 27.39 6.36 25.89
C ASN A 19 27.77 6.22 27.37
N ARG A 20 26.95 6.82 28.25
CA ARG A 20 26.84 6.38 29.64
C ARG A 20 25.50 6.84 30.24
N VAL A 21 24.52 5.93 30.25
CA VAL A 21 23.61 5.82 31.41
C VAL A 21 23.50 4.33 31.76
N ARG A 22 23.86 4.03 33.01
CA ARG A 22 23.90 2.70 33.61
C ARG A 22 22.48 2.16 33.81
N SER A 23 22.28 0.92 33.40
CA SER A 23 21.16 0.08 33.84
C SER A 23 21.54 -0.60 35.15
N THR A 24 20.95 -0.14 36.25
CA THR A 24 20.75 -0.95 37.45
C THR A 24 19.25 -1.22 37.55
N ARG A 25 18.83 -2.46 37.32
CA ARG A 25 17.50 -2.94 37.69
C ARG A 25 17.67 -4.06 38.69
N ASP A 26 17.39 -3.70 39.92
CA ASP A 26 16.99 -4.62 40.97
C ASP A 26 15.51 -5.01 40.77
N SER A 27 15.13 -6.03 41.48
CA SER A 27 13.99 -6.92 41.31
C SER A 27 12.64 -6.32 41.77
N SER A 28 11.56 -6.92 41.27
CA SER A 28 10.21 -7.03 41.86
C SER A 28 9.09 -6.03 41.47
N GLU A 29 7.90 -6.64 41.38
CA GLU A 29 6.54 -6.11 41.45
C GLU A 29 5.74 -5.75 40.17
N THR A 30 4.49 -6.20 40.26
CA THR A 30 3.42 -6.38 39.28
C THR A 30 2.51 -5.16 39.12
N ALA A 31 1.99 -5.01 37.89
CA ALA A 31 0.79 -4.26 37.43
C ALA A 31 0.87 -2.71 37.32
N PRO A 32 -0.05 -2.07 36.56
CA PRO A 32 -0.50 -2.33 35.19
C PRO A 32 -0.09 -1.18 34.25
N CYS A 33 -0.02 -1.43 32.93
CA CYS A 33 0.27 -0.40 31.94
C CYS A 33 -0.86 0.63 31.84
N LEU A 34 -0.71 1.73 32.59
CA LEU A 34 -1.43 2.98 32.38
C LEU A 34 -0.99 3.60 31.05
N LEU A 35 -1.85 3.48 30.05
CA LEU A 35 -1.71 4.17 28.77
C LEU A 35 -2.09 5.65 28.93
N SER A 36 -1.12 6.53 29.19
CA SER A 36 -1.29 7.96 28.94
C SER A 36 -0.05 8.57 28.29
N ALA A 37 -0.06 8.64 26.96
CA ALA A 37 0.69 9.62 26.17
C ALA A 37 0.11 9.64 24.75
N GLY A 38 -0.66 10.69 24.42
CA GLY A 38 -1.06 11.07 23.05
C GLY A 38 -1.32 9.92 22.06
N GLN A 39 -2.41 9.17 22.23
CA GLN A 39 -2.78 8.10 21.30
C GLN A 39 -3.01 8.67 19.90
N ARG A 40 -2.00 8.49 19.02
CA ARG A 40 -2.21 8.50 17.58
C ARG A 40 -3.39 7.57 17.29
N ARG A 41 -4.33 8.00 16.45
CA ARG A 41 -5.43 7.14 16.00
C ARG A 41 -4.81 5.91 15.33
N SER A 42 -4.82 4.77 16.02
CA SER A 42 -4.50 3.49 15.39
C SER A 42 -5.48 3.29 14.24
N ARG A 43 -4.95 2.95 13.08
CA ARG A 43 -5.72 2.61 11.89
C ARG A 43 -4.98 1.48 11.17
N PRO A 44 -5.70 0.59 10.46
CA PRO A 44 -5.06 -0.36 9.58
C PRO A 44 -4.19 0.38 8.55
N TYR A 45 -3.10 -0.25 8.14
CA TYR A 45 -2.28 0.32 7.07
C TYR A 45 -2.95 0.12 5.72
N TYR A 46 -3.55 -1.05 5.51
CA TYR A 46 -4.22 -1.41 4.27
C TYR A 46 -5.51 -2.21 4.53
N PHE A 47 -6.29 -2.39 3.49
CA PHE A 47 -7.37 -3.36 3.42
C PHE A 47 -7.12 -4.29 2.24
N ALA A 48 -7.25 -5.59 2.45
CA ALA A 48 -7.41 -6.56 1.37
C ALA A 48 -8.90 -6.73 1.07
N GLU A 49 -9.31 -6.59 -0.18
CA GLU A 49 -10.65 -6.92 -0.63
C GLU A 49 -10.61 -8.22 -1.44
N VAL A 50 -11.30 -9.25 -0.95
CA VAL A 50 -11.55 -10.49 -1.66
C VAL A 50 -12.94 -10.41 -2.26
N ARG A 51 -13.03 -10.50 -3.59
CA ARG A 51 -14.29 -10.42 -4.32
C ARG A 51 -14.47 -11.61 -5.25
N ARG A 52 -15.71 -12.09 -5.29
CA ARG A 52 -16.24 -12.91 -6.38
C ARG A 52 -17.48 -12.20 -6.95
N PRO A 53 -17.64 -12.11 -8.28
CA PRO A 53 -18.86 -11.55 -8.88
C PRO A 53 -20.11 -12.24 -8.35
N GLY A 54 -21.14 -11.45 -8.04
CA GLY A 54 -22.39 -11.94 -7.45
C GLY A 54 -22.32 -12.26 -5.95
N GLU A 55 -21.13 -12.26 -5.33
CA GLU A 55 -20.98 -12.47 -3.89
C GLU A 55 -20.58 -11.18 -3.16
N PRO A 56 -20.98 -11.03 -1.89
CA PRO A 56 -20.50 -9.95 -1.04
C PRO A 56 -18.97 -9.96 -0.91
N SER A 57 -18.34 -8.80 -1.13
CA SER A 57 -16.91 -8.62 -0.89
C SER A 57 -16.57 -8.86 0.59
N LEU A 58 -15.49 -9.61 0.81
CA LEU A 58 -14.84 -9.76 2.11
C LEU A 58 -13.69 -8.75 2.19
N VAL A 59 -13.74 -7.86 3.18
CA VAL A 59 -12.68 -6.89 3.44
C VAL A 59 -11.96 -7.25 4.73
N ILE A 60 -10.63 -7.36 4.65
CA ILE A 60 -9.75 -7.75 5.75
C ILE A 60 -8.76 -6.62 6.01
N PRO A 61 -8.78 -5.98 7.20
CA PRO A 61 -7.74 -5.05 7.63
C PRO A 61 -6.38 -5.75 7.67
N LEU A 62 -5.37 -5.09 7.11
CA LEU A 62 -3.98 -5.53 7.17
C LEU A 62 -3.19 -4.56 8.04
N ALA A 63 -2.40 -5.13 8.96
CA ALA A 63 -1.38 -4.40 9.67
C ALA A 63 -0.02 -5.09 9.51
N TYR A 64 1.05 -4.31 9.41
CA TYR A 64 2.39 -4.85 9.30
C TYR A 64 3.36 -4.04 10.16
N LYS A 65 4.37 -4.71 10.70
CA LYS A 65 5.54 -4.08 11.31
C LYS A 65 6.79 -4.82 10.89
N GLY A 66 7.74 -4.11 10.28
CA GLY A 66 9.06 -4.66 9.98
C GLY A 66 10.12 -4.16 10.95
N ASN A 67 11.14 -4.95 11.21
CA ASN A 67 12.40 -4.46 11.77
C ASN A 67 13.60 -4.88 10.89
N HIS A 68 14.72 -4.20 11.09
CA HIS A 68 16.04 -4.59 10.61
C HIS A 68 16.85 -5.22 11.75
N SER A 69 16.23 -6.08 12.56
CA SER A 69 16.83 -6.61 13.78
C SER A 69 16.54 -8.10 13.98
N ASP A 70 17.00 -8.61 15.11
CA ASP A 70 17.04 -10.04 15.41
C ASP A 70 15.65 -10.65 15.68
N SER A 71 15.55 -11.97 15.51
CA SER A 71 14.31 -12.77 15.52
C SER A 71 13.42 -12.57 16.76
N ALA A 72 14.00 -12.32 17.94
CA ALA A 72 13.28 -12.12 19.19
C ALA A 72 12.36 -10.89 19.17
N THR A 73 12.71 -9.84 18.42
CA THR A 73 11.91 -8.61 18.30
C THR A 73 10.73 -8.78 17.32
N SER A 74 10.79 -9.76 16.42
CA SER A 74 9.78 -9.97 15.37
C SER A 74 8.51 -10.67 15.85
N ALA A 75 8.57 -11.38 16.98
CA ALA A 75 7.42 -12.08 17.56
C ALA A 75 6.42 -11.16 18.28
N GLU A 76 6.88 -10.06 18.89
CA GLU A 76 6.02 -9.07 19.55
C GLU A 76 5.39 -8.07 18.56
N GLN A 77 5.97 -7.97 17.36
CA GLN A 77 5.52 -7.04 16.33
C GLN A 77 4.08 -7.27 15.86
N PRO A 78 3.65 -8.52 15.59
CA PRO A 78 2.25 -8.80 15.30
C PRO A 78 1.31 -8.39 16.44
N ALA A 79 1.66 -8.68 17.70
CA ALA A 79 0.86 -8.28 18.86
C ALA A 79 0.73 -6.75 18.93
N SER A 80 1.82 -6.03 18.72
CA SER A 80 1.78 -4.56 18.65
C SER A 80 1.03 -4.03 17.41
N ALA A 81 1.03 -4.78 16.30
CA ALA A 81 0.29 -4.46 15.09
C ALA A 81 -1.22 -4.74 15.24
N SER A 82 -1.66 -5.60 16.18
CA SER A 82 -3.07 -5.94 16.37
C SER A 82 -3.93 -4.72 16.67
N ALA A 83 -3.41 -3.77 17.47
CA ALA A 83 -4.09 -2.51 17.77
C ALA A 83 -4.45 -1.68 16.51
N HIS A 84 -3.74 -1.88 15.39
CA HIS A 84 -4.08 -1.24 14.12
C HIS A 84 -5.22 -1.96 13.40
N ALA A 85 -5.26 -3.29 13.43
CA ALA A 85 -6.33 -4.07 12.82
C ALA A 85 -7.63 -3.95 13.63
N GLU A 86 -7.55 -4.01 14.96
CA GLU A 86 -8.68 -3.88 15.91
C GLU A 86 -9.31 -2.48 15.91
N ALA A 87 -8.61 -1.47 15.38
CA ALA A 87 -9.17 -0.13 15.25
C ALA A 87 -10.35 -0.04 14.25
N VAL A 88 -10.64 -1.11 13.50
CA VAL A 88 -11.77 -1.18 12.56
C VAL A 88 -12.57 -2.46 12.77
N HIS A 89 -13.86 -2.31 13.03
CA HIS A 89 -14.83 -3.41 13.08
C HIS A 89 -15.77 -3.32 11.87
N ILE A 90 -15.90 -4.41 11.12
CA ILE A 90 -16.78 -4.54 9.95
C ILE A 90 -17.83 -5.62 10.25
N GLY A 91 -19.08 -5.19 10.44
CA GLY A 91 -20.19 -6.06 10.84
C GLY A 91 -20.35 -6.17 12.34
N ARG A 92 -20.48 -7.39 12.87
CA ARG A 92 -20.65 -7.61 14.31
C ARG A 92 -19.39 -7.20 15.09
N TRP A 93 -19.58 -6.80 16.33
CA TRP A 93 -18.47 -6.45 17.23
C TRP A 93 -17.53 -7.66 17.41
N SER A 94 -16.22 -7.43 17.39
CA SER A 94 -15.17 -8.43 17.56
C SER A 94 -15.18 -9.61 16.57
N GLU A 95 -15.88 -9.47 15.44
CA GLU A 95 -15.98 -10.52 14.40
C GLU A 95 -15.16 -10.20 13.16
N THR A 96 -14.42 -9.09 13.14
CA THR A 96 -13.66 -8.69 11.94
C THR A 96 -12.39 -9.52 11.83
N PRO A 97 -12.22 -10.32 10.75
CA PRO A 97 -10.96 -11.03 10.56
C PRO A 97 -9.84 -10.03 10.31
N GLY A 98 -8.59 -10.38 10.63
CA GLY A 98 -7.43 -9.52 10.41
C GLY A 98 -6.21 -10.32 9.97
N LEU A 99 -5.32 -9.69 9.20
CA LEU A 99 -4.02 -10.25 8.86
C LEU A 99 -2.92 -9.32 9.36
N LEU A 100 -2.01 -9.89 10.15
CA LEU A 100 -0.91 -9.20 10.79
C LEU A 100 0.40 -9.77 10.25
N PHE A 101 1.26 -8.90 9.76
CA PHE A 101 2.54 -9.30 9.18
C PHE A 101 3.70 -8.73 9.99
N SER A 102 4.77 -9.52 10.16
CA SER A 102 6.08 -8.99 10.50
C SER A 102 7.15 -9.52 9.57
N THR A 103 8.18 -8.71 9.36
CA THR A 103 9.29 -9.06 8.46
C THR A 103 10.59 -9.03 9.24
N GLN A 104 11.36 -10.10 9.11
CA GLN A 104 12.73 -10.20 9.56
C GLN A 104 13.65 -10.12 8.33
N LEU A 105 14.50 -9.09 8.29
CA LEU A 105 15.52 -8.93 7.25
C LEU A 105 16.92 -8.99 7.91
N PRO A 106 17.59 -10.16 7.87
CA PRO A 106 18.94 -10.30 8.43
C PRO A 106 19.94 -9.36 7.74
N THR A 107 20.82 -8.75 8.52
CA THR A 107 21.85 -7.81 8.01
C THR A 107 23.04 -8.51 7.35
N ASP A 108 23.17 -9.82 7.53
CA ASP A 108 24.23 -10.67 6.99
C ASP A 108 23.89 -11.24 5.60
N GLY A 109 22.77 -10.81 5.00
CA GLY A 109 22.29 -11.34 3.72
C GLY A 109 21.61 -12.70 3.84
N GLY A 110 21.27 -13.15 5.06
CA GLY A 110 20.46 -14.34 5.28
C GLY A 110 19.02 -14.22 4.75
N THR A 111 18.28 -15.32 4.84
CA THR A 111 16.91 -15.42 4.31
C THR A 111 15.96 -14.42 4.98
N MET A 112 15.30 -13.59 4.17
CA MET A 112 14.19 -12.76 4.62
C MET A 112 13.01 -13.66 5.03
N THR A 113 12.52 -13.49 6.25
CA THR A 113 11.36 -14.24 6.76
C THR A 113 10.18 -13.31 6.98
N VAL A 114 8.99 -13.74 6.54
CA VAL A 114 7.73 -13.03 6.80
C VAL A 114 6.89 -13.89 7.73
N HIS A 115 6.57 -13.37 8.90
CA HIS A 115 5.60 -13.99 9.81
C HIS A 115 4.21 -13.44 9.50
N ALA A 116 3.23 -14.32 9.37
CA ALA A 116 1.84 -13.95 9.15
C ALA A 116 0.98 -14.55 10.26
N LEU A 117 0.21 -13.72 10.95
CA LEU A 117 -0.83 -14.14 11.88
C LEU A 117 -2.19 -13.75 11.32
N GLN A 118 -3.14 -14.68 11.45
CA GLN A 118 -4.52 -14.45 11.13
C GLN A 118 -5.33 -14.35 12.42
N ALA A 119 -6.04 -13.24 12.59
CA ALA A 119 -7.14 -13.16 13.54
C ALA A 119 -8.40 -13.73 12.87
N PRO A 120 -9.03 -14.77 13.43
CA PRO A 120 -10.26 -15.34 12.87
C PRO A 120 -11.43 -14.36 13.02
N GLY A 121 -12.49 -14.56 12.24
CA GLY A 121 -13.72 -13.77 12.35
C GLY A 121 -14.71 -14.05 11.23
N SER A 122 -16.01 -13.90 11.52
CA SER A 122 -17.09 -14.10 10.54
C SER A 122 -17.59 -12.80 9.86
N GLY A 123 -17.09 -11.66 10.32
CA GLY A 123 -17.35 -10.32 9.81
C GLY A 123 -16.59 -10.00 8.51
N GLY A 124 -16.31 -8.72 8.28
CA GLY A 124 -15.61 -8.27 7.06
C GLY A 124 -16.44 -8.31 5.77
N ARG A 125 -17.50 -9.12 5.74
CA ARG A 125 -18.44 -9.18 4.61
C ARG A 125 -19.40 -8.00 4.63
N SER A 126 -19.49 -7.31 3.50
CA SER A 126 -20.41 -6.20 3.29
C SER A 126 -21.56 -6.64 2.40
N TYR A 127 -22.66 -7.07 3.02
CA TYR A 127 -23.86 -7.47 2.30
C TYR A 127 -24.56 -6.25 1.68
N PRO A 128 -25.29 -6.39 0.57
CA PRO A 128 -26.24 -5.36 0.17
C PRO A 128 -27.20 -5.14 1.34
N ALA A 129 -27.33 -3.90 1.82
CA ALA A 129 -28.44 -3.57 2.70
C ALA A 129 -29.73 -3.77 1.90
N GLU A 130 -30.81 -4.24 2.53
CA GLU A 130 -32.10 -4.47 1.88
C GLU A 130 -32.46 -3.29 0.95
N GLY A 131 -32.41 -3.54 -0.37
CA GLY A 131 -32.78 -2.56 -1.40
C GLY A 131 -31.75 -1.49 -1.80
N ARG A 132 -30.50 -1.50 -1.29
CA ARG A 132 -29.45 -0.56 -1.73
C ARG A 132 -28.14 -1.27 -2.07
N GLU A 133 -28.00 -1.61 -3.35
CA GLU A 133 -26.69 -1.94 -3.90
C GLU A 133 -25.86 -0.65 -4.07
N ALA A 134 -24.56 -0.73 -3.77
CA ALA A 134 -23.66 0.39 -3.95
C ALA A 134 -23.44 0.59 -5.45
N ASN A 135 -23.93 1.68 -6.03
CA ASN A 135 -23.54 2.08 -7.38
C ASN A 135 -22.09 2.59 -7.33
N LEU A 136 -21.12 1.78 -7.78
CA LEU A 136 -19.71 2.15 -7.77
C LEU A 136 -19.38 3.29 -8.76
N ASP A 137 -20.15 3.39 -9.85
CA ASP A 137 -19.99 4.39 -10.92
C ASP A 137 -20.53 5.77 -10.53
N ALA A 138 -21.35 5.83 -9.47
CA ALA A 138 -21.80 7.10 -8.92
C ALA A 138 -20.63 7.93 -8.40
N LYS A 139 -20.79 9.27 -8.43
CA LYS A 139 -19.77 10.19 -7.91
C LYS A 139 -19.46 9.88 -6.43
N PRO A 140 -18.18 9.94 -6.01
CA PRO A 140 -17.81 9.72 -4.62
C PRO A 140 -18.51 10.71 -3.68
N ALA A 141 -19.31 10.18 -2.75
CA ALA A 141 -19.94 10.96 -1.70
C ALA A 141 -18.99 11.06 -0.49
N GLN A 142 -18.79 12.27 0.01
CA GLN A 142 -18.03 12.48 1.25
C GLN A 142 -18.95 12.30 2.45
N GLU A 143 -19.18 11.04 2.84
CA GLU A 143 -19.92 10.74 4.06
C GLU A 143 -19.00 10.88 5.27
N ASN A 144 -19.38 11.77 6.20
CA ASN A 144 -18.72 11.89 7.50
C ASN A 144 -19.29 10.89 8.50
N VAL A 145 -19.49 9.64 8.09
CA VAL A 145 -19.76 8.56 9.05
C VAL A 145 -18.56 8.60 10.01
N MET A 146 -18.81 8.68 11.31
CA MET A 146 -17.82 8.77 12.39
C MET A 146 -18.35 7.94 13.56
N SER A 147 -18.50 6.64 13.33
CA SER A 147 -18.95 5.71 14.36
C SER A 147 -17.75 5.10 15.07
N ASP A 148 -17.52 5.54 16.31
CA ASP A 148 -16.65 4.84 17.25
C ASP A 148 -17.13 3.39 17.45
N ILE A 149 -16.25 2.52 17.93
CA ILE A 149 -16.57 1.12 18.20
C ILE A 149 -17.39 1.07 19.48
N ARG A 150 -18.59 0.47 19.41
CA ARG A 150 -19.44 0.28 20.59
C ARG A 150 -19.40 -1.19 21.01
N PRO A 151 -18.78 -1.52 22.15
CA PRO A 151 -18.85 -2.86 22.69
C PRO A 151 -20.31 -3.23 23.03
N PRO A 152 -20.69 -4.52 22.94
CA PRO A 152 -22.00 -4.97 23.39
C PRO A 152 -22.17 -4.67 24.88
N THR A 153 -23.40 -4.40 25.29
CA THR A 153 -23.72 -4.15 26.70
C THR A 153 -23.78 -5.47 27.46
N GLU A 154 -22.83 -5.68 28.36
CA GLU A 154 -22.86 -6.80 29.32
C GLU A 154 -23.36 -6.27 30.67
N GLY A 155 -24.67 -6.40 30.92
CA GLY A 155 -25.30 -5.96 32.17
C GLY A 155 -26.09 -4.64 32.05
N PRO A 156 -26.36 -3.94 33.17
CA PRO A 156 -27.27 -2.79 33.17
C PRO A 156 -26.64 -1.49 32.65
N VAL A 157 -25.31 -1.43 32.55
CA VAL A 157 -24.57 -0.23 32.14
C VAL A 157 -23.93 -0.48 30.79
N ALA A 158 -24.28 0.35 29.81
CA ALA A 158 -23.64 0.31 28.50
C ALA A 158 -22.17 0.73 28.61
N PRO A 159 -21.21 -0.03 28.04
CA PRO A 159 -19.81 0.33 28.04
C PRO A 159 -19.58 1.60 27.20
N GLU A 160 -18.56 2.37 27.58
CA GLU A 160 -18.16 3.54 26.82
C GLU A 160 -17.70 3.15 25.40
N PRO A 161 -18.01 3.97 24.37
CA PRO A 161 -17.47 3.76 23.05
C PRO A 161 -15.94 3.80 23.03
N VAL A 162 -15.33 2.83 22.36
CA VAL A 162 -13.89 2.77 22.13
C VAL A 162 -13.56 3.49 20.83
N ARG A 163 -12.47 4.26 20.85
CA ARG A 163 -11.99 4.99 19.67
C ARG A 163 -11.65 4.03 18.53
N GLY A 164 -12.26 4.23 17.37
CA GLY A 164 -12.04 3.37 16.22
C GLY A 164 -13.09 3.61 15.14
N ARG A 165 -13.28 2.64 14.26
CA ARG A 165 -14.31 2.70 13.23
C ARG A 165 -15.13 1.42 13.21
N HIS A 166 -16.43 1.56 13.50
CA HIS A 166 -17.39 0.48 13.30
C HIS A 166 -18.18 0.70 12.01
N VAL A 167 -17.96 -0.15 11.01
CA VAL A 167 -18.77 -0.23 9.79
C VAL A 167 -19.95 -1.15 10.06
N GLN A 168 -21.12 -0.56 10.26
CA GLN A 168 -22.37 -1.29 10.53
C GLN A 168 -23.10 -1.62 9.22
N PRO A 169 -24.11 -2.51 9.22
CA PRO A 169 -24.85 -2.87 8.01
C PRO A 169 -25.42 -1.68 7.23
N LYS A 170 -25.88 -0.64 7.93
CA LYS A 170 -26.35 0.62 7.32
C LYS A 170 -25.28 1.37 6.52
N ASP A 171 -24.00 1.13 6.80
CA ASP A 171 -22.85 1.79 6.18
C ASP A 171 -22.22 0.93 5.07
N TYR A 172 -22.72 -0.29 4.81
CA TYR A 172 -22.11 -1.23 3.87
C TYR A 172 -22.06 -0.71 2.43
N ALA A 173 -23.10 -0.02 1.96
CA ALA A 173 -23.10 0.53 0.60
C ALA A 173 -21.98 1.57 0.41
N TRP A 174 -21.84 2.50 1.35
CA TRP A 174 -20.75 3.47 1.38
C TRP A 174 -19.38 2.78 1.49
N PHE A 175 -19.27 1.81 2.41
CA PHE A 175 -18.01 1.13 2.65
C PHE A 175 -17.57 0.28 1.47
N ARG A 176 -18.47 -0.33 0.70
CA ARG A 176 -18.14 -1.05 -0.55
C ARG A 176 -17.62 -0.12 -1.63
N GLY A 177 -18.20 1.08 -1.74
CA GLY A 177 -17.76 2.11 -2.68
C GLY A 177 -16.34 2.60 -2.41
N SER A 178 -15.95 2.68 -1.14
CA SER A 178 -14.69 3.28 -0.72
C SER A 178 -13.42 2.54 -1.21
N PRO A 179 -13.21 1.22 -0.98
CA PRO A 179 -12.05 0.50 -1.46
C PRO A 179 -12.06 0.39 -2.98
N ALA A 180 -13.22 0.13 -3.61
CA ALA A 180 -13.32 0.01 -5.06
C ALA A 180 -12.85 1.29 -5.78
N ARG A 181 -13.33 2.45 -5.32
CA ARG A 181 -12.92 3.76 -5.87
C ARG A 181 -11.49 4.12 -5.50
N THR A 182 -11.02 3.75 -4.30
CA THR A 182 -9.62 3.96 -3.91
C THR A 182 -8.67 3.16 -4.81
N THR A 183 -9.03 1.92 -5.13
CA THR A 183 -8.29 1.10 -6.11
C THR A 183 -8.31 1.75 -7.49
N ALA A 184 -9.48 2.16 -8.00
CA ALA A 184 -9.58 2.86 -9.28
C ALA A 184 -8.73 4.15 -9.32
N ALA A 185 -8.78 4.97 -8.26
CA ALA A 185 -7.95 6.16 -8.13
C ALA A 185 -6.46 5.83 -8.13
N GLY A 186 -6.05 4.80 -7.39
CA GLY A 186 -4.65 4.36 -7.33
C GLY A 186 -4.13 3.90 -8.69
N LEU A 187 -4.95 3.18 -9.45
CA LEU A 187 -4.62 2.74 -10.80
C LEU A 187 -4.49 3.90 -11.79
N MET A 188 -5.42 4.86 -11.76
CA MET A 188 -5.30 6.06 -12.61
C MET A 188 -4.09 6.92 -12.23
N ALA A 189 -3.77 7.00 -10.94
CA ALA A 189 -2.59 7.73 -10.47
C ALA A 189 -1.30 7.02 -10.90
N PHE A 190 -1.28 5.69 -10.84
CA PHE A 190 -0.18 4.87 -11.33
C PHE A 190 0.04 5.04 -12.84
N ALA A 191 -1.03 5.15 -13.63
CA ALA A 191 -0.98 5.47 -15.05
C ALA A 191 -0.63 6.94 -15.35
N GLY A 192 -0.45 7.78 -14.33
CA GLY A 192 -0.11 9.20 -14.49
C GLY A 192 -1.29 10.13 -14.81
N SER A 193 -2.53 9.62 -14.88
CA SER A 193 -3.70 10.45 -15.22
C SER A 193 -4.31 11.11 -13.98
N GLY A 194 -3.88 12.34 -13.68
CA GLY A 194 -4.39 13.15 -12.58
C GLY A 194 -5.90 13.42 -12.66
N HIS A 195 -6.41 13.89 -13.80
CA HIS A 195 -7.84 14.20 -13.94
C HIS A 195 -8.73 12.97 -13.71
N ALA A 196 -8.37 11.81 -14.28
CA ALA A 196 -9.12 10.58 -14.03
C ALA A 196 -8.98 10.10 -12.58
N THR A 197 -7.82 10.28 -11.95
CA THR A 197 -7.64 9.99 -10.52
C THR A 197 -8.62 10.81 -9.68
N ALA A 198 -8.75 12.10 -9.95
CA ALA A 198 -9.64 13.01 -9.21
C ALA A 198 -11.11 12.56 -9.24
N ARG A 199 -11.56 11.92 -10.32
CA ARG A 199 -12.94 11.43 -10.49
C ARG A 199 -13.35 10.44 -9.41
N HIS A 200 -12.40 9.65 -8.93
CA HIS A 200 -12.63 8.55 -7.98
C HIS A 200 -12.47 8.98 -6.51
N LEU A 201 -12.05 10.21 -6.25
CA LEU A 201 -11.73 10.70 -4.91
C LEU A 201 -12.76 11.73 -4.42
N THR A 202 -13.01 11.72 -3.12
CA THR A 202 -13.64 12.86 -2.42
C THR A 202 -12.63 13.99 -2.18
N ASP A 203 -13.11 15.18 -1.82
CA ASP A 203 -12.23 16.30 -1.45
C ASP A 203 -11.31 15.93 -0.28
N ARG A 204 -11.84 15.26 0.75
CA ARG A 204 -11.06 14.79 1.89
C ARG A 204 -10.00 13.74 1.53
N GLN A 205 -10.26 12.93 0.51
CA GLN A 205 -9.27 11.97 -0.02
C GLN A 205 -8.23 12.65 -0.93
N GLY A 206 -8.35 13.96 -1.17
CA GLY A 206 -7.35 14.73 -1.90
C GLY A 206 -7.68 14.97 -3.36
N ARG A 207 -8.95 14.85 -3.79
CA ARG A 207 -9.41 15.18 -5.15
C ARG A 207 -8.76 16.45 -5.71
N LYS A 208 -8.74 17.53 -4.90
CA LYS A 208 -8.19 18.83 -5.29
C LYS A 208 -6.72 18.82 -5.70
N ARG A 209 -5.91 17.88 -5.19
CA ARG A 209 -4.50 17.73 -5.56
C ARG A 209 -4.33 17.27 -7.00
N PHE A 210 -5.33 16.54 -7.50
CA PHE A 210 -5.34 15.96 -8.83
C PHE A 210 -6.14 16.79 -9.85
N THR A 211 -6.83 17.84 -9.40
CA THR A 211 -7.52 18.81 -10.27
C THR A 211 -6.77 20.13 -10.42
N GLY A 212 -5.77 20.42 -9.57
CA GLY A 212 -5.14 21.74 -9.45
C GLY A 212 -3.69 21.84 -9.95
N LEU A 213 -3.08 20.73 -10.36
CA LEU A 213 -1.73 20.71 -10.92
C LEU A 213 -1.81 20.71 -12.46
N GLU A 214 -2.27 21.81 -13.05
CA GLU A 214 -1.91 22.20 -14.43
C GLU A 214 -0.58 22.98 -14.39
N HIS A 215 0.45 22.44 -13.72
CA HIS A 215 1.73 23.11 -13.54
C HIS A 215 2.73 22.65 -14.59
N ALA A 216 2.81 23.38 -15.71
CA ALA A 216 3.98 23.65 -16.58
C ALA A 216 4.91 22.50 -17.04
N ALA A 217 4.65 21.25 -16.66
CA ALA A 217 5.30 20.02 -17.12
C ALA A 217 4.28 19.05 -17.77
N ASP A 218 2.97 19.37 -17.73
CA ASP A 218 1.88 18.60 -18.35
C ASP A 218 1.89 18.63 -19.88
N MET A 219 2.75 19.43 -20.51
CA MET A 219 3.02 19.31 -21.95
C MET A 219 4.05 18.20 -22.27
N SER A 220 4.61 17.51 -21.26
CA SER A 220 5.63 16.47 -21.41
C SER A 220 5.27 15.12 -20.79
N ILE A 221 4.14 14.99 -20.09
CA ILE A 221 3.56 13.69 -19.72
C ILE A 221 2.39 13.46 -20.68
N GLN A 222 2.73 13.17 -21.94
CA GLN A 222 1.73 12.65 -22.86
C GLN A 222 1.26 11.31 -22.33
N ASP A 223 -0.03 11.04 -22.40
CA ASP A 223 -0.57 9.68 -22.39
C ASP A 223 0.25 8.86 -23.40
N ALA A 224 1.25 8.14 -22.91
CA ALA A 224 2.16 7.38 -23.73
C ALA A 224 1.46 6.05 -24.01
N ALA A 225 1.12 5.84 -25.28
CA ALA A 225 0.62 4.57 -25.76
C ALA A 225 1.81 3.67 -26.14
N HIS A 226 1.92 2.53 -25.49
CA HIS A 226 2.90 1.49 -25.83
C HIS A 226 2.20 0.19 -26.13
N VAL A 227 2.66 -0.49 -27.18
CA VAL A 227 2.30 -1.88 -27.45
C VAL A 227 3.27 -2.76 -26.69
N LEU A 228 2.77 -3.55 -25.74
CA LEU A 228 3.53 -4.54 -24.96
C LEU A 228 2.83 -5.88 -25.09
N PHE A 229 3.57 -6.92 -25.45
CA PHE A 229 3.02 -8.25 -25.71
C PHE A 229 1.84 -8.26 -26.69
N GLY A 230 1.88 -7.36 -27.69
CA GLY A 230 0.83 -7.20 -28.70
C GLY A 230 -0.46 -6.52 -28.20
N ASN A 231 -0.49 -5.98 -26.98
CA ASN A 231 -1.63 -5.23 -26.45
C ASN A 231 -1.25 -3.77 -26.21
N GLU A 232 -2.21 -2.87 -26.37
CA GLU A 232 -2.02 -1.43 -26.17
C GLU A 232 -2.21 -1.03 -24.71
N TYR A 233 -1.25 -0.27 -24.18
CA TYR A 233 -1.25 0.25 -22.83
C TYR A 233 -1.07 1.75 -22.84
N ILE A 234 -1.88 2.44 -22.03
CA ILE A 234 -1.83 3.89 -21.83
C ILE A 234 -1.24 4.18 -20.45
N GLY A 235 -0.28 5.10 -20.38
CA GLY A 235 0.29 5.49 -19.11
C GLY A 235 1.31 6.61 -19.20
N ALA A 236 2.21 6.64 -18.22
CA ALA A 236 3.28 7.61 -18.11
C ALA A 236 4.66 6.94 -18.20
N GLY A 237 5.53 7.54 -19.00
CA GLY A 237 6.95 7.21 -19.07
C GLY A 237 7.77 8.12 -18.16
N HIS A 238 8.75 7.55 -17.46
CA HIS A 238 9.70 8.24 -16.61
C HIS A 238 11.11 7.80 -16.95
N VAL A 239 12.01 8.75 -17.20
CA VAL A 239 13.43 8.46 -17.39
C VAL A 239 14.21 8.95 -16.18
N PHE A 240 14.95 8.04 -15.54
CA PHE A 240 15.86 8.36 -14.44
C PHE A 240 17.22 7.72 -14.68
N ARG A 241 18.19 8.03 -13.81
CA ARG A 241 19.50 7.37 -13.80
C ARG A 241 19.59 6.47 -12.58
N LEU A 242 20.03 5.23 -12.78
CA LEU A 242 20.20 4.27 -11.69
C LEU A 242 21.64 3.77 -11.75
N ASN A 243 22.50 4.31 -10.86
CA ASN A 243 23.96 4.08 -10.85
C ASN A 243 24.69 4.47 -12.15
N GLY A 244 24.21 5.49 -12.86
CA GLY A 244 24.84 6.01 -14.09
C GLY A 244 23.96 5.83 -15.33
N PRO A 245 23.64 4.57 -15.74
CA PRO A 245 22.78 4.28 -16.87
C PRO A 245 21.42 4.96 -16.79
N ARG A 246 20.91 5.38 -17.95
CA ARG A 246 19.53 5.88 -18.09
C ARG A 246 18.59 4.68 -18.15
N VAL A 247 17.59 4.69 -17.29
CA VAL A 247 16.51 3.71 -17.25
C VAL A 247 15.22 4.44 -17.58
N GLU A 248 14.48 3.92 -18.52
CA GLU A 248 13.09 4.29 -18.74
C GLU A 248 12.19 3.32 -17.98
N ALA A 249 11.26 3.86 -17.22
CA ALA A 249 10.17 3.16 -16.59
C ALA A 249 8.85 3.63 -17.18
N PHE A 250 8.03 2.70 -17.61
CA PHE A 250 6.66 2.96 -18.03
C PHE A 250 5.70 2.35 -17.01
N SER A 251 4.77 3.16 -16.52
CA SER A 251 3.67 2.74 -15.67
C SER A 251 2.35 3.07 -16.36
N GLY A 252 1.57 2.04 -16.68
CA GLY A 252 0.36 2.20 -17.46
C GLY A 252 -0.70 1.16 -17.19
N MET A 253 -1.70 1.14 -18.05
CA MET A 253 -2.84 0.23 -17.99
C MET A 253 -3.29 -0.17 -19.38
N ASP A 254 -3.81 -1.39 -19.48
CA ASP A 254 -4.55 -1.88 -20.63
C ASP A 254 -5.56 -0.82 -21.09
N GLU A 255 -5.53 -0.47 -22.38
CA GLU A 255 -6.25 0.68 -22.91
C GLU A 255 -7.76 0.64 -22.57
N ASP A 256 -8.39 -0.52 -22.71
CA ASP A 256 -9.82 -0.68 -22.41
C ASP A 256 -10.11 -0.45 -20.92
N VAL A 257 -9.25 -0.96 -20.04
CA VAL A 257 -9.35 -0.66 -18.60
C VAL A 257 -9.15 0.83 -18.32
N PHE A 258 -8.14 1.47 -18.94
CA PHE A 258 -7.90 2.89 -18.76
C PHE A 258 -9.13 3.70 -19.15
N ARG A 259 -9.75 3.42 -20.29
CA ARG A 259 -10.96 4.10 -20.78
C ARG A 259 -12.14 3.93 -19.81
N LEU A 260 -12.39 2.71 -19.32
CA LEU A 260 -13.45 2.45 -18.33
C LEU A 260 -13.25 3.28 -17.07
N LEU A 261 -12.06 3.23 -16.48
CA LEU A 261 -11.76 3.98 -15.27
C LEU A 261 -11.72 5.49 -15.49
N ALA A 262 -11.26 5.96 -16.65
CA ALA A 262 -11.30 7.37 -17.01
C ALA A 262 -12.74 7.90 -17.14
N ARG A 263 -13.68 7.07 -17.60
CA ARG A 263 -15.12 7.39 -17.64
C ARG A 263 -15.82 7.24 -16.29
N GLY A 264 -15.23 6.51 -15.36
CA GLY A 264 -15.82 6.26 -14.04
C GLY A 264 -16.61 4.96 -13.96
N ASP A 265 -16.49 4.08 -14.97
CA ASP A 265 -17.22 2.83 -15.11
C ASP A 265 -16.52 1.73 -14.28
N VAL A 266 -16.55 1.89 -12.95
CA VAL A 266 -15.86 1.02 -11.98
C VAL A 266 -16.46 -0.38 -11.97
N GLU A 267 -17.78 -0.53 -12.09
CA GLU A 267 -18.41 -1.86 -12.15
C GLU A 267 -17.94 -2.66 -13.36
N GLU A 268 -17.96 -2.03 -14.54
CA GLU A 268 -17.56 -2.65 -15.80
C GLU A 268 -16.06 -3.00 -15.80
N TYR A 269 -15.21 -2.09 -15.29
CA TYR A 269 -13.80 -2.38 -15.03
C TYR A 269 -13.63 -3.64 -14.16
N ARG A 270 -14.34 -3.71 -13.02
CA ARG A 270 -14.22 -4.84 -12.09
C ARG A 270 -14.73 -6.14 -12.71
N ALA A 271 -15.75 -6.10 -13.55
CA ALA A 271 -16.23 -7.25 -14.29
C ALA A 271 -15.18 -7.73 -15.30
N LEU A 272 -14.64 -6.81 -16.11
CA LEU A 272 -13.63 -7.08 -17.14
C LEU A 272 -12.37 -7.74 -16.56
N VAL A 273 -11.75 -7.12 -15.54
CA VAL A 273 -10.50 -7.64 -14.96
C VAL A 273 -10.72 -8.96 -14.22
N HIS A 274 -11.91 -9.18 -13.66
CA HIS A 274 -12.20 -10.49 -13.10
C HIS A 274 -12.28 -11.55 -14.19
N ALA A 275 -12.98 -11.29 -15.30
CA ALA A 275 -13.11 -12.24 -16.40
C ALA A 275 -11.73 -12.63 -16.98
N SER A 276 -10.79 -11.70 -17.05
CA SER A 276 -9.45 -11.88 -17.65
C SER A 276 -8.32 -12.18 -16.66
N ARG A 277 -8.61 -12.30 -15.35
CA ARG A 277 -7.60 -12.41 -14.27
C ARG A 277 -6.59 -13.57 -14.40
N HIS A 278 -6.94 -14.62 -15.12
CA HIS A 278 -6.08 -15.81 -15.29
C HIS A 278 -5.15 -15.72 -16.50
N VAL A 279 -5.45 -14.84 -17.46
CA VAL A 279 -4.69 -14.71 -18.71
C VAL A 279 -3.80 -13.47 -18.76
N ARG A 280 -4.11 -12.45 -17.95
CA ARG A 280 -3.35 -11.19 -17.90
C ARG A 280 -2.00 -11.27 -17.17
N PRO A 281 -1.88 -11.94 -16.00
CA PRO A 281 -0.63 -11.91 -15.24
C PRO A 281 0.54 -12.41 -16.07
N ARG A 282 1.53 -11.55 -16.30
CA ARG A 282 2.71 -11.87 -17.08
C ARG A 282 3.91 -11.11 -16.51
N LEU A 283 4.96 -11.83 -16.14
CA LEU A 283 6.23 -11.23 -15.73
C LEU A 283 7.32 -11.84 -16.60
N THR A 284 7.72 -11.13 -17.65
CA THR A 284 8.73 -11.62 -18.59
C THR A 284 9.36 -10.48 -19.36
N PHE A 285 10.35 -10.81 -20.19
CA PHE A 285 10.99 -9.85 -21.08
C PHE A 285 10.14 -9.66 -22.33
N ASP A 286 9.94 -8.41 -22.75
CA ASP A 286 9.33 -8.05 -24.03
C ASP A 286 10.42 -7.60 -25.00
N GLU A 287 10.54 -8.29 -26.14
CA GLU A 287 11.60 -8.04 -27.12
C GLU A 287 11.43 -6.70 -27.84
N ASP A 288 10.19 -6.29 -28.13
CA ASP A 288 9.88 -5.04 -28.82
C ASP A 288 10.14 -3.83 -27.89
N TRP A 289 9.84 -4.00 -26.60
CA TRP A 289 10.18 -3.03 -25.57
C TRP A 289 11.68 -2.97 -25.27
N GLY A 290 12.35 -4.12 -25.30
CA GLY A 290 13.76 -4.28 -24.94
C GLY A 290 14.01 -4.33 -23.42
N GLY A 291 13.10 -4.92 -22.66
CA GLY A 291 13.23 -4.96 -21.20
C GLY A 291 12.19 -5.80 -20.46
N PRO A 292 12.32 -5.94 -19.13
CA PRO A 292 11.32 -6.64 -18.32
C PRO A 292 10.01 -5.86 -18.24
N VAL A 293 8.91 -6.58 -18.38
CA VAL A 293 7.53 -6.09 -18.28
C VAL A 293 6.76 -6.96 -17.29
N SER A 294 6.04 -6.31 -16.39
CA SER A 294 5.13 -6.91 -15.43
C SER A 294 3.72 -6.43 -15.70
N VAL A 295 2.84 -7.35 -16.13
CA VAL A 295 1.40 -7.12 -16.29
C VAL A 295 0.68 -7.79 -15.12
N HIS A 296 -0.18 -7.04 -14.44
CA HIS A 296 -0.97 -7.50 -13.30
C HIS A 296 -2.39 -7.89 -13.70
N ALA A 297 -3.06 -8.67 -12.83
CA ALA A 297 -4.42 -9.14 -13.05
C ALA A 297 -5.46 -8.01 -13.17
N ASP A 298 -5.19 -6.84 -12.59
CA ASP A 298 -6.03 -5.64 -12.67
C ASP A 298 -5.84 -4.84 -13.97
N GLY A 299 -4.98 -5.31 -14.88
CA GLY A 299 -4.68 -4.64 -16.15
C GLY A 299 -3.61 -3.55 -16.04
N SER A 300 -3.01 -3.32 -14.87
CA SER A 300 -1.84 -2.45 -14.78
C SER A 300 -0.59 -3.11 -15.38
N VAL A 301 0.28 -2.29 -15.95
CA VAL A 301 1.57 -2.71 -16.49
C VAL A 301 2.69 -1.82 -15.96
N PHE A 302 3.82 -2.45 -15.63
CA PHE A 302 5.07 -1.79 -15.32
C PHE A 302 6.17 -2.35 -16.22
N ALA A 303 6.85 -1.50 -16.97
CA ALA A 303 7.92 -1.89 -17.87
C ALA A 303 9.18 -1.08 -17.56
N LEU A 304 10.35 -1.73 -17.61
CA LEU A 304 11.64 -1.06 -17.47
C LEU A 304 12.49 -1.35 -18.70
N ARG A 305 13.27 -0.39 -19.18
CA ARG A 305 14.34 -0.65 -20.16
C ARG A 305 15.53 0.26 -19.94
N LEU A 306 16.71 -0.20 -20.35
CA LEU A 306 17.89 0.65 -20.43
C LEU A 306 17.81 1.49 -21.71
N LEU A 307 18.08 2.78 -21.58
CA LEU A 307 18.25 3.65 -22.73
C LEU A 307 19.73 3.71 -23.13
N PRO A 308 20.05 3.72 -24.42
CA PRO A 308 21.43 3.92 -24.87
C PRO A 308 21.97 5.24 -24.33
N GLU A 309 23.25 5.26 -23.97
CA GLU A 309 23.93 6.51 -23.68
C GLU A 309 23.91 7.36 -24.97
N GLN A 310 23.44 8.60 -24.88
CA GLN A 310 23.63 9.52 -26.00
C GLN A 310 25.13 9.71 -26.18
N ASP A 311 25.64 9.29 -27.33
CA ASP A 311 27.04 9.45 -27.71
C ASP A 311 27.47 10.90 -27.50
N ARG A 312 28.36 11.12 -26.54
CA ARG A 312 28.93 12.45 -26.27
C ARG A 312 29.76 12.97 -27.45
N ASP A 313 30.07 12.11 -28.42
CA ASP A 313 30.94 12.40 -29.56
C ASP A 313 30.19 12.88 -30.82
N ALA A 314 28.85 12.93 -30.82
CA ALA A 314 28.05 13.41 -31.95
C ALA A 314 27.81 14.93 -31.96
N MET A 315 28.49 15.70 -31.08
CA MET A 315 28.49 17.17 -31.17
C MET A 315 29.62 17.59 -32.12
N PRO A 316 29.33 18.20 -33.29
CA PRO A 316 30.37 18.75 -34.13
C PRO A 316 31.11 19.82 -33.32
N ARG A 317 32.39 19.57 -33.02
CA ARG A 317 33.29 20.60 -32.50
C ARG A 317 33.31 21.72 -33.52
N LEU A 318 32.57 22.80 -33.25
CA LEU A 318 32.77 24.07 -33.92
C LEU A 318 34.25 24.42 -33.75
N ARG A 319 35.03 24.23 -34.82
CA ARG A 319 36.41 24.69 -34.89
C ARG A 319 36.34 26.22 -34.83
N GLY A 320 36.87 26.77 -33.74
CA GLY A 320 37.05 28.21 -33.59
C GLY A 320 37.90 28.77 -34.71
N ALA A 321 37.46 29.92 -35.23
CA ALA A 321 38.29 30.87 -35.96
C ALA A 321 39.29 31.54 -35.01
#